data_AF-A0A525VJS2-F1
#
_entry.id   AF-A0A525VJS2-F1
#
_cell.length_a   1.000
_cell.length_b   1.000
_cell.length_c   1.000
_cell.angle_alpha   90.00
_cell.angle_beta   90.00
_cell.angle_gamma   90.00
#
_symmetry.space_group_name_H-M   'P 1'
#
loop_
_entity.id
_entity.type
_entity.pdbx_description
1 polymer ?
#
loop_
_entity_poly.entity_id
_entity_poly.type
_entity_poly.pdbx_seq_one_letter_code
_entity_poly.pdbx_strand_id
1 'polypeptide(L)'
;MAANSMTPRQAAVALVAAMPTGLSVQQLEEYGIEATAEQAQAIAREVLSLNLFWIFAAIEAHIPQKYQSALSEFILETVKAGWGTTIPIGSASWTAYLNDWQERRTRYSRLVEEGMSPLGVSAEASTLMEDNRLVTEAERRNLLTLLIDFVPVDTYGQLLENVG
;
A
#
# COMPACT_ATOMS: atom_id res chain seq x y z
N MET A 1 4.16 17.99 -30.83
CA MET A 1 3.97 18.17 -29.38
C MET A 1 4.84 17.16 -28.69
N ALA A 2 5.87 17.58 -27.95
CA ALA A 2 6.67 16.64 -27.17
C ALA A 2 5.76 16.10 -26.07
N ALA A 3 5.46 14.81 -26.08
CA ALA A 3 4.83 14.17 -24.94
C ALA A 3 5.79 14.38 -23.77
N ASN A 4 5.33 15.00 -22.67
CA ASN A 4 6.08 15.05 -21.43
C ASN A 4 6.12 13.61 -20.86
N SER A 5 6.97 12.77 -21.44
CA SER A 5 7.20 11.41 -20.99
C SER A 5 7.88 11.48 -19.63
N MET A 6 7.19 10.97 -18.62
CA MET A 6 7.75 10.86 -17.28
C MET A 6 8.83 9.79 -17.29
N THR A 7 10.03 10.09 -16.77
CA THR A 7 11.05 9.05 -16.60
C THR A 7 10.58 8.03 -15.56
N PRO A 8 11.03 6.76 -15.62
CA PRO A 8 10.64 5.78 -14.62
C PRO A 8 10.95 6.20 -13.17
N ARG A 9 12.02 6.97 -12.97
CA ARG A 9 12.36 7.52 -11.65
C ARG A 9 11.38 8.59 -11.17
N GLN A 10 10.94 9.47 -12.06
CA GLN A 10 9.90 10.47 -11.73
C GLN A 10 8.57 9.78 -11.41
N ALA A 11 8.26 8.70 -12.13
CA ALA A 11 7.08 7.89 -11.88
C ALA A 11 7.13 7.24 -10.50
N ALA A 12 8.27 6.65 -10.11
CA ALA A 12 8.46 6.12 -8.77
C ALA A 12 8.27 7.18 -7.67
N VAL A 13 8.78 8.40 -7.86
CA VAL A 13 8.54 9.51 -6.91
C VAL A 13 7.06 9.86 -6.82
N ALA A 14 6.37 9.95 -7.97
CA ALA A 14 4.94 10.25 -8.01
C ALA A 14 4.10 9.16 -7.34
N LEU A 15 4.42 7.88 -7.55
CA LEU A 15 3.78 6.74 -6.91
C LEU A 15 3.91 6.81 -5.39
N VAL A 16 5.11 7.08 -4.87
CA VAL A 16 5.32 7.22 -3.42
C VAL A 16 4.57 8.43 -2.86
N ALA A 17 4.52 9.54 -3.59
CA ALA A 17 3.81 10.75 -3.18
C ALA A 17 2.28 10.60 -3.21
N ALA A 18 1.75 9.67 -4.01
CA ALA A 18 0.32 9.37 -4.09
C ALA A 18 -0.18 8.48 -2.93
N MET A 19 0.72 7.82 -2.19
CA MET A 19 0.33 7.10 -0.99
C MET A 19 -0.12 8.07 0.10
N PRO A 20 -1.15 7.74 0.90
CA PRO A 20 -1.51 8.54 2.06
C PRO A 20 -0.33 8.59 3.05
N THR A 21 -0.12 9.70 3.75
CA THR A 21 1.05 9.88 4.65
C THR A 21 0.85 9.27 6.04
N GLY A 22 0.05 8.21 6.15
CA GLY A 22 -0.27 7.53 7.39
C GLY A 22 -1.72 7.58 7.81
N LEU A 23 -1.99 6.92 8.93
CA LEU A 23 -3.33 6.78 9.49
C LEU A 23 -3.30 7.08 10.98
N SER A 24 -3.97 8.16 11.39
CA SER A 24 -4.09 8.55 12.80
C SER A 24 -5.30 7.87 13.46
N VAL A 25 -5.32 7.85 14.80
CA VAL A 25 -6.50 7.39 15.57
C VAL A 25 -7.74 8.19 15.22
N GLN A 26 -7.62 9.52 15.06
CA GLN A 26 -8.73 10.40 14.69
C GLN A 26 -9.30 10.03 13.31
N GLN A 27 -8.43 9.72 12.35
CA GLN A 27 -8.87 9.26 11.04
C GLN A 27 -9.58 7.91 11.12
N LEU A 28 -9.18 7.01 12.01
CA LEU A 28 -9.90 5.74 12.22
C LEU A 28 -11.29 5.97 12.85
N GLU A 29 -11.38 6.87 13.82
CA GLU A 29 -12.63 7.24 14.47
C GLU A 29 -13.64 7.87 13.48
N GLU A 30 -13.17 8.63 12.48
CA GLU A 30 -14.01 9.18 11.41
C GLU A 30 -14.71 8.10 10.57
N TYR A 31 -14.11 6.91 10.47
CA TYR A 31 -14.72 5.75 9.81
C TYR A 31 -15.52 4.89 10.79
N GLY A 32 -15.57 5.24 12.08
CA GLY A 32 -16.21 4.45 13.12
C GLY A 32 -15.40 3.21 13.51
N ILE A 33 -14.07 3.34 13.58
CA ILE A 33 -13.15 2.32 14.08
C ILE A 33 -12.50 2.85 15.36
N GLU A 34 -12.75 2.21 16.49
CA GLU A 34 -12.16 2.59 17.77
C GLU A 34 -10.82 1.86 17.94
N ALA A 35 -9.71 2.60 17.87
CA ALA A 35 -8.38 2.02 17.90
C ALA A 35 -7.47 2.68 18.93
N THR A 36 -6.64 1.89 19.61
CA THR A 36 -5.49 2.44 20.34
C THR A 36 -4.43 2.97 19.36
N ALA A 37 -3.47 3.74 19.86
CA ALA A 37 -2.35 4.20 19.05
C ALA A 37 -1.56 3.04 18.43
N GLU A 38 -1.41 1.93 19.15
CA GLU A 38 -0.73 0.72 18.68
C GLU A 38 -1.54 0.02 17.58
N GLN A 39 -2.87 -0.06 17.73
CA GLN A 39 -3.75 -0.61 16.69
C GLN A 39 -3.73 0.28 15.44
N ALA A 40 -3.77 1.60 15.61
CA ALA A 40 -3.68 2.54 14.49
C ALA A 40 -2.37 2.38 13.72
N GLN A 41 -1.23 2.21 14.43
CA GLN A 41 0.04 1.90 13.80
C GLN A 41 0.03 0.55 13.07
N ALA A 42 -0.58 -0.48 13.67
CA ALA A 42 -0.70 -1.78 13.03
C ALA A 42 -1.55 -1.73 11.75
N ILE A 43 -2.68 -1.03 11.77
CA ILE A 43 -3.53 -0.81 10.59
C ILE A 43 -2.77 0.01 9.53
N ALA A 44 -2.07 1.07 9.93
CA ALA A 44 -1.26 1.87 9.01
C ALA A 44 -0.21 1.03 8.27
N ARG A 45 0.41 0.04 8.94
CA ARG A 45 1.36 -0.89 8.30
C ARG A 45 0.69 -1.79 7.27
N GLU A 46 -0.50 -2.29 7.55
CA GLU A 46 -1.24 -3.13 6.60
C GLU A 46 -1.76 -2.30 5.41
N VAL A 47 -2.17 -1.05 5.64
CA VAL A 47 -2.48 -0.07 4.57
C VAL A 47 -1.25 0.20 3.70
N LEU A 48 -0.06 0.37 4.29
CA LEU A 48 1.18 0.52 3.55
C LEU A 48 1.48 -0.74 2.72
N SER A 49 1.33 -1.93 3.31
CA SER A 49 1.55 -3.20 2.60
C SER A 49 0.65 -3.35 1.38
N LEU A 50 -0.62 -2.97 1.50
CA LEU A 50 -1.58 -2.99 0.40
C LEU A 50 -1.24 -1.94 -0.68
N ASN A 51 -0.82 -0.74 -0.28
CA ASN A 51 -0.35 0.29 -1.22
C ASN A 51 0.89 -0.14 -1.99
N LEU A 52 1.91 -0.66 -1.30
CA LEU A 52 3.11 -1.18 -1.94
C LEU A 52 2.75 -2.32 -2.90
N PHE A 53 1.89 -3.25 -2.51
CA PHE A 53 1.43 -4.32 -3.40
C PHE A 53 0.92 -3.76 -4.74
N TRP A 54 0.02 -2.79 -4.73
CA TRP A 54 -0.53 -2.21 -5.95
C TRP A 54 0.48 -1.38 -6.74
N ILE A 55 1.37 -0.64 -6.07
CA ILE A 55 2.46 0.07 -6.72
C ILE A 55 3.37 -0.89 -7.49
N PHE A 56 3.76 -2.01 -6.87
CA PHE A 56 4.61 -3.01 -7.50
C PHE A 56 3.89 -3.73 -8.63
N ALA A 57 2.62 -4.09 -8.45
CA ALA A 57 1.81 -4.67 -9.52
C ALA A 57 1.69 -3.71 -10.72
N ALA A 58 1.50 -2.42 -10.48
CA ALA A 58 1.41 -1.41 -11.54
C ALA A 58 2.75 -1.26 -12.29
N ILE A 59 3.88 -1.26 -11.57
CA ILE A 59 5.22 -1.22 -12.15
C ILE A 59 5.48 -2.44 -13.01
N GLU A 60 5.15 -3.64 -12.52
CA GLU A 60 5.32 -4.88 -13.27
C GLU A 60 4.51 -4.89 -14.57
N ALA A 61 3.32 -4.30 -14.56
CA ALA A 61 2.45 -4.21 -15.73
C ALA A 61 2.91 -3.17 -16.76
N HIS A 62 3.50 -2.05 -16.35
CA HIS A 62 3.75 -0.91 -17.25
C HIS A 62 5.23 -0.63 -17.54
N ILE A 63 6.15 -1.08 -16.68
CA ILE A 63 7.57 -0.74 -16.78
C ILE A 63 8.38 -1.92 -17.34
N PRO A 64 9.29 -1.70 -18.30
CA PRO A 64 10.18 -2.74 -18.80
C PRO A 64 11.02 -3.40 -17.69
N GLN A 65 11.10 -4.73 -17.73
CA GLN A 65 11.78 -5.56 -16.70
C GLN A 65 13.18 -5.08 -16.31
N LYS A 66 13.96 -4.58 -17.28
CA LYS A 66 15.33 -4.06 -17.04
C LYS A 66 15.39 -2.88 -16.07
N TYR A 67 14.29 -2.17 -15.84
CA TYR A 67 14.21 -1.03 -14.91
C TYR A 67 13.51 -1.38 -13.59
N GLN A 68 12.74 -2.47 -13.55
CA GLN A 68 11.90 -2.81 -12.40
C GLN A 68 12.70 -2.97 -11.10
N SER A 69 13.85 -3.66 -11.13
CA SER A 69 14.66 -3.89 -9.92
C SER A 69 15.19 -2.59 -9.31
N ALA A 70 15.75 -1.70 -10.14
CA ALA A 70 16.30 -0.43 -9.68
C ALA A 70 15.21 0.51 -9.15
N LEU A 71 14.03 0.51 -9.78
CA LEU A 71 12.89 1.29 -9.29
C LEU A 71 12.32 0.72 -8.00
N SER A 72 12.29 -0.60 -7.88
CA SER A 72 11.81 -1.27 -6.68
C SER A 72 12.64 -0.90 -5.46
N GLU A 73 13.96 -0.98 -5.60
CA GLU A 73 14.89 -0.57 -4.55
C GLU A 73 14.73 0.93 -4.21
N PHE A 74 14.62 1.78 -5.23
CA PHE A 74 14.42 3.22 -5.04
C PHE A 74 13.11 3.53 -4.28
N ILE A 75 12.01 2.87 -4.60
CA ILE A 75 10.72 3.04 -3.92
C ILE A 75 10.84 2.61 -2.46
N LEU A 76 11.39 1.43 -2.19
CA LEU A 76 11.54 0.92 -0.82
C LEU A 76 12.43 1.84 0.03
N GLU A 77 13.55 2.33 -0.49
CA GLU A 77 14.40 3.28 0.24
C GLU A 77 13.72 4.64 0.44
N THR A 78 12.90 5.10 -0.52
CA THR A 78 12.13 6.34 -0.38
C THR A 78 11.05 6.20 0.70
N VAL A 79 10.33 5.07 0.70
CA VAL A 79 9.32 4.75 1.71
C VAL A 79 9.97 4.67 3.09
N LYS A 80 11.09 3.95 3.21
CA LYS A 80 11.87 3.85 4.45
C LYS A 80 12.29 5.22 4.99
N ALA A 81 12.74 6.13 4.12
CA ALA A 81 13.14 7.48 4.52
C ALA A 81 11.95 8.36 4.92
N GLY A 82 10.82 8.26 4.21
CA GLY A 82 9.59 9.00 4.50
C GLY A 82 8.79 8.38 5.64
N TRP A 83 8.11 7.28 5.35
CA TRP A 83 7.24 6.57 6.29
C TRP A 83 7.97 6.11 7.54
N GLY A 84 9.22 5.63 7.43
CA GLY A 84 10.00 5.21 8.59
C GLY A 84 10.36 6.33 9.57
N THR A 85 10.17 7.60 9.20
CA THR A 85 10.39 8.76 10.08
C THR A 85 9.09 9.42 10.56
N THR A 86 7.98 9.27 9.83
CA THR A 86 6.69 9.91 10.16
C THR A 86 5.71 8.98 10.87
N ILE A 87 5.81 7.66 10.65
CA ILE A 87 5.00 6.66 11.32
C ILE A 87 5.95 5.66 11.98
N PRO A 88 5.92 5.51 13.30
CA PRO A 88 6.65 4.43 13.95
C PRO A 88 6.18 3.12 13.32
N ILE A 89 7.09 2.31 12.78
CA ILE A 89 6.82 0.95 12.27
C ILE A 89 6.53 -0.01 13.46
N GLY A 90 5.99 0.52 14.55
CA GLY A 90 5.99 -0.06 15.87
C GLY A 90 7.41 -0.32 16.37
N SER A 91 7.55 -1.34 17.22
CA SER A 91 8.84 -1.89 17.65
C SER A 91 9.56 -2.71 16.58
N ALA A 92 8.94 -2.92 15.41
CA ALA A 92 9.51 -3.73 14.35
C ALA A 92 10.55 -2.94 13.55
N SER A 93 11.68 -3.59 13.24
CA SER A 93 12.66 -3.01 12.32
C SER A 93 12.10 -2.95 10.90
N TRP A 94 12.64 -2.07 10.06
CA TRP A 94 12.30 -2.02 8.62
C TRP A 94 12.45 -3.39 7.95
N THR A 95 13.48 -4.16 8.32
CA THR A 95 13.70 -5.51 7.82
C THR A 95 12.58 -6.48 8.21
N ALA A 96 12.08 -6.40 9.45
CA ALA A 96 10.95 -7.22 9.88
C ALA A 96 9.68 -6.88 9.09
N TYR A 97 9.41 -5.58 8.92
CA TYR A 97 8.29 -5.13 8.09
C TYR A 97 8.38 -5.65 6.64
N LEU A 98 9.56 -5.59 6.00
CA LEU A 98 9.72 -6.07 4.63
C LEU A 98 9.45 -7.58 4.49
N ASN A 99 9.79 -8.38 5.50
CA ASN A 99 9.47 -9.81 5.50
C ASN A 99 7.95 -10.04 5.57
N ASP A 100 7.26 -9.35 6.48
CA ASP A 100 5.81 -9.43 6.60
C ASP A 100 5.13 -8.96 5.30
N TRP A 101 5.62 -7.87 4.72
CA TRP A 101 5.13 -7.36 3.44
C TRP A 101 5.30 -8.36 2.28
N GLN A 102 6.40 -9.12 2.22
CA GLN A 102 6.58 -10.17 1.21
C GLN A 102 5.55 -11.29 1.33
N GLU A 103 5.17 -11.67 2.55
CA GLU A 103 4.08 -12.62 2.78
C GLU A 103 2.75 -12.06 2.27
N ARG A 104 2.43 -10.80 2.61
CA ARG A 104 1.21 -10.11 2.13
C ARG A 104 1.19 -10.03 0.61
N ARG A 105 2.29 -9.64 -0.01
CA ARG A 105 2.43 -9.57 -1.47
C ARG A 105 2.14 -10.92 -2.11
N THR A 106 2.71 -12.01 -1.58
CA THR A 106 2.46 -13.37 -2.11
C THR A 106 0.98 -13.74 -2.02
N ARG A 107 0.33 -13.45 -0.90
CA ARG A 107 -1.11 -13.69 -0.72
C ARG A 107 -1.96 -12.91 -1.71
N TYR A 108 -1.71 -11.60 -1.85
CA TYR A 108 -2.48 -10.74 -2.75
C TYR A 108 -2.23 -11.04 -4.23
N SER A 109 -0.98 -11.37 -4.61
CA SER A 109 -0.64 -11.80 -5.98
C SER A 109 -1.46 -13.01 -6.40
N ARG A 110 -1.58 -14.02 -5.52
CA ARG A 110 -2.39 -15.21 -5.79
C ARG A 110 -3.85 -14.87 -6.05
N LEU A 111 -4.43 -13.94 -5.28
CA LEU A 111 -5.82 -13.52 -5.48
C LEU A 111 -6.04 -12.83 -6.82
N VAL A 112 -5.09 -11.98 -7.22
CA VAL A 112 -5.13 -11.33 -8.54
C VAL A 112 -5.00 -12.36 -9.67
N GLU A 113 -4.12 -13.35 -9.52
CA GLU A 113 -3.99 -14.48 -10.46
C GLU A 113 -5.28 -15.32 -10.56
N GLU A 114 -6.01 -15.45 -9.45
CA GLU A 114 -7.33 -16.09 -9.39
C GLU A 114 -8.47 -15.20 -9.95
N GLY A 115 -8.14 -14.00 -10.46
CA GLY A 115 -9.08 -13.09 -11.11
C GLY A 115 -9.81 -12.14 -10.16
N MET A 116 -9.33 -11.99 -8.93
CA MET A 116 -9.95 -11.12 -7.94
C MET A 116 -9.74 -9.64 -8.31
N SER A 117 -10.83 -8.86 -8.20
CA SER A 117 -10.79 -7.41 -8.42
C SER A 117 -10.03 -6.68 -7.29
N PRO A 118 -9.59 -5.43 -7.49
CA PRO A 118 -8.97 -4.64 -6.43
C PRO A 118 -9.82 -4.54 -5.16
N LEU A 119 -11.14 -4.41 -5.30
CA LEU A 119 -12.08 -4.43 -4.18
C LEU A 119 -12.04 -5.77 -3.41
N GLY A 120 -11.91 -6.89 -4.12
CA GLY A 120 -11.79 -8.21 -3.51
C GLY A 120 -10.50 -8.37 -2.71
N VAL A 121 -9.38 -7.85 -3.21
CA VAL A 121 -8.10 -7.84 -2.47
C VAL A 121 -8.20 -6.95 -1.24
N SER A 122 -8.85 -5.79 -1.31
CA SER A 122 -9.12 -4.95 -0.13
C SER A 122 -10.03 -5.66 0.88
N ALA A 123 -11.02 -6.43 0.42
CA ALA A 123 -11.86 -7.25 1.29
C ALA A 123 -11.04 -8.33 2.00
N GLU A 124 -10.13 -9.01 1.29
CA GLU A 124 -9.21 -9.97 1.91
C GLU A 124 -8.31 -9.29 2.96
N ALA A 125 -7.72 -8.14 2.63
CA ALA A 125 -6.89 -7.39 3.56
C ALA A 125 -7.69 -7.01 4.82
N SER A 126 -8.96 -6.63 4.68
CA SER A 126 -9.84 -6.33 5.82
C SER A 126 -10.11 -7.57 6.69
N THR A 127 -10.33 -8.74 6.08
CA THR A 127 -10.48 -10.02 6.80
C THR A 127 -9.22 -10.38 7.55
N LEU A 128 -8.04 -10.19 6.93
CA LEU A 128 -6.76 -10.47 7.58
C LEU A 128 -6.50 -9.56 8.79
N MET A 129 -6.89 -8.29 8.72
CA MET A 129 -6.79 -7.38 9.86
C MET A 129 -7.78 -7.74 10.98
N GLU A 130 -8.98 -8.24 10.65
CA GLU A 130 -9.91 -8.81 11.62
C GLU A 130 -9.33 -10.08 12.30
N ASP A 131 -8.80 -11.02 11.52
CA ASP A 131 -8.17 -12.25 12.02
C ASP A 131 -7.01 -11.95 12.97
N ASN A 132 -6.25 -10.89 12.68
CA ASN A 132 -5.16 -10.39 13.50
C ASN A 132 -5.61 -9.52 14.69
N ARG A 133 -6.93 -9.38 14.90
CA ARG A 133 -7.57 -8.60 15.98
C ARG A 133 -7.20 -7.12 15.97
N LEU A 134 -6.92 -6.58 14.78
CA LEU A 134 -6.69 -5.14 14.61
C LEU A 134 -8.00 -4.36 14.61
N VAL A 135 -9.07 -5.00 14.14
CA VAL A 135 -10.45 -4.50 14.16
C VAL A 135 -11.40 -5.62 14.58
N THR A 136 -12.59 -5.28 15.02
CA THR A 136 -13.67 -6.24 15.25
C THR A 136 -14.41 -6.61 13.95
N GLU A 137 -15.18 -7.70 13.97
CA GLU A 137 -16.06 -8.08 12.85
C GLU A 137 -17.03 -6.95 12.48
N ALA A 138 -17.56 -6.23 13.48
CA ALA A 138 -18.47 -5.10 13.29
C ALA A 138 -17.79 -3.92 12.56
N GLU A 139 -16.50 -3.72 12.80
CA GLU A 139 -15.70 -2.65 12.19
C GLU A 139 -15.11 -3.03 10.83
N ARG A 140 -15.08 -4.34 10.46
CA ARG A 140 -14.46 -4.78 9.20
C ARG A 140 -15.03 -4.07 7.97
N ARG A 141 -16.34 -3.78 7.94
CA ARG A 141 -16.97 -3.04 6.84
C ARG A 141 -16.47 -1.59 6.77
N ASN A 142 -16.26 -0.96 7.92
CA ASN A 142 -15.71 0.39 8.00
C ASN A 142 -14.25 0.41 7.55
N LEU A 143 -13.48 -0.61 7.96
CA LEU A 143 -12.12 -0.81 7.50
C LEU A 143 -12.06 -1.00 5.98
N LEU A 144 -12.94 -1.81 5.38
CA LEU A 144 -12.97 -1.96 3.92
C LEU A 144 -13.21 -0.62 3.20
N THR A 145 -14.09 0.23 3.75
CA THR A 145 -14.34 1.58 3.21
C THR A 145 -13.06 2.42 3.27
N LEU A 146 -12.39 2.42 4.43
CA LEU A 146 -11.10 3.09 4.61
C LEU A 146 -10.04 2.59 3.61
N LEU A 147 -9.94 1.27 3.39
CA LEU A 147 -8.98 0.72 2.44
C LEU A 147 -9.24 1.17 1.00
N ILE A 148 -10.50 1.36 0.61
CA ILE A 148 -10.84 1.89 -0.72
C ILE A 148 -10.36 3.34 -0.84
N ASP A 149 -10.53 4.15 0.20
CA ASP A 149 -10.17 5.57 0.19
C ASP A 149 -8.65 5.80 0.31
N PHE A 150 -7.94 4.92 1.01
CA PHE A 150 -6.50 5.03 1.29
C PHE A 150 -5.61 4.23 0.33
N VAL A 151 -6.19 3.49 -0.61
CA VAL A 151 -5.45 2.70 -1.61
C VAL A 151 -5.90 3.09 -3.02
N PRO A 152 -5.34 4.16 -3.60
CA PRO A 152 -5.79 4.69 -4.88
C PRO A 152 -5.22 3.88 -6.06
N VAL A 153 -5.73 2.65 -6.26
CA VAL A 153 -5.25 1.70 -7.28
C VAL A 153 -5.27 2.30 -8.69
N ASP A 154 -6.36 2.99 -9.04
CA ASP A 154 -6.50 3.63 -10.36
C ASP A 154 -5.45 4.72 -10.59
N THR A 155 -5.13 5.51 -9.55
CA THR A 155 -4.09 6.54 -9.60
C THR A 155 -2.72 5.94 -9.90
N TYR A 156 -2.41 4.77 -9.31
CA TYR A 156 -1.13 4.10 -9.57
C TYR A 156 -0.98 3.67 -11.02
N GLY A 157 -2.04 3.14 -11.64
CA GLY A 157 -2.05 2.81 -13.06
C GLY A 157 -1.87 4.07 -13.94
N GLN A 158 -2.66 5.11 -13.68
CA GLN A 158 -2.65 6.36 -14.46
C GLN A 158 -1.28 7.07 -14.43
N LEU A 159 -0.60 7.04 -13.29
CA LEU A 159 0.75 7.62 -13.17
C LEU A 159 1.79 6.93 -14.07
N LEU A 160 1.53 5.68 -14.46
CA LEU A 160 2.45 4.87 -15.27
C LEU A 160 2.10 4.84 -16.77
N GLU A 161 0.90 5.27 -17.16
CA GLU A 161 0.45 5.29 -18.57
C GLU A 161 1.36 6.12 -19.50
N ASN A 162 2.02 7.14 -18.95
CA ASN A 162 2.84 8.09 -19.71
C ASN A 162 4.36 7.92 -19.48
N VAL A 163 4.78 6.76 -18.98
CA VAL A 163 6.20 6.46 -18.75
C VAL A 163 6.83 5.92 -20.03
N GLY A 164 7.87 6.61 -20.50
CA GLY A 164 8.61 6.30 -21.73
C GLY A 164 10.08 5.97 -21.49
#